data_AF-A0A7J4JN07-F1
#
_entry.id   AF-A0A7J4JN07-F1
#
_cell.length_a   1.000
_cell.length_b   1.000
_cell.length_c   1.000
_cell.angle_alpha   90.00
_cell.angle_beta   90.00
_cell.angle_gamma   90.00
#
_symmetry.space_group_name_H-M   'P 1'
#
loop_
_entity.id
_entity.type
_entity.pdbx_description
1 polymer ?
#
loop_
_entity_poly.entity_id
_entity_poly.type
_entity_poly.pdbx_seq_one_letter_code
_entity_poly.pdbx_strand_id
1 'polypeptide(L)'
;MKSCPPGKEFVFKMPDGRVIGRAKSVPELSSLIKTAPLDAVLYHAKGGHYAPWLNMLQESAIVEKLKSIQINDKTIRVALLRALHRV
;
A
#
# COMPACT_ATOMS: atom_id res chain seq x y z
N MET A 1 -16.47 6.72 -0.02
CA MET A 1 -15.15 6.04 0.13
C MET A 1 -14.44 6.63 1.33
N LYS A 2 -13.87 5.83 2.23
CA LYS A 2 -13.14 6.34 3.40
C LYS A 2 -11.86 7.05 2.97
N SER A 3 -11.62 8.23 3.53
CA SER A 3 -10.38 9.00 3.40
C SER A 3 -9.71 9.09 4.76
N CYS A 4 -8.38 9.13 4.81
CA CYS A 4 -7.66 9.42 6.04
C CYS A 4 -7.91 10.87 6.49
N PRO A 5 -7.70 11.17 7.78
CA PRO A 5 -7.60 12.55 8.25
C PRO A 5 -6.47 13.32 7.55
N PRO A 6 -6.56 14.66 7.44
CA PRO A 6 -5.47 15.48 6.91
C PRO A 6 -4.15 15.25 7.65
N GLY A 7 -3.05 15.13 6.91
CA GLY A 7 -1.72 14.88 7.47
C GLY A 7 -1.46 13.43 7.88
N LYS A 8 -2.40 12.52 7.60
CA LYS A 8 -2.27 11.08 7.80
C LYS A 8 -2.24 10.30 6.49
N GLU A 9 -1.94 10.97 5.37
CA GLU A 9 -1.83 10.34 4.07
C GLU A 9 -0.70 9.30 4.07
N PHE A 10 -0.89 8.23 3.30
CA PHE A 10 0.20 7.30 3.04
C PHE A 10 1.24 7.99 2.16
N VAL A 11 2.43 8.25 2.69
CA VAL A 11 3.55 8.82 1.91
C VAL A 11 4.27 7.69 1.20
N PHE A 12 4.03 7.56 -0.10
CA PHE A 12 4.65 6.55 -0.95
C PHE A 12 6.00 7.07 -1.45
N LYS A 13 7.08 6.36 -1.18
CA LYS A 13 8.45 6.82 -1.43
C LYS A 13 9.38 5.70 -1.84
N MET A 14 10.46 6.09 -2.52
CA MET A 14 11.60 5.23 -2.81
C MET A 14 12.35 4.85 -1.52
N PRO A 15 13.17 3.77 -1.54
CA PRO A 15 14.04 3.42 -0.41
C PRO A 15 14.96 4.56 0.05
N ASP A 16 15.40 5.41 -0.88
CA ASP A 16 16.24 6.59 -0.60
C ASP A 16 15.47 7.78 0.00
N GLY A 17 14.16 7.64 0.21
CA GLY A 17 13.30 8.65 0.80
C GLY A 17 12.62 9.59 -0.19
N ARG A 18 12.97 9.57 -1.49
CA ARG A 18 12.29 10.40 -2.50
C ARG A 18 10.81 10.05 -2.57
N VAL A 19 9.96 11.06 -2.37
CA VAL A 19 8.50 10.89 -2.39
C VAL A 19 8.00 10.77 -3.82
N ILE A 20 7.23 9.71 -4.08
CA ILE A 20 6.56 9.44 -5.37
C ILE A 20 5.16 10.04 -5.36
N GLY A 21 4.47 9.95 -4.22
CA GLY A 21 3.11 10.44 -4.09
C GLY A 21 2.54 10.26 -2.70
N ARG A 22 1.31 10.70 -2.53
CA ARG A 22 0.53 10.54 -1.30
C ARG A 22 -0.82 9.94 -1.64
N ALA A 23 -1.32 9.05 -0.81
CA ALA A 23 -2.67 8.52 -0.92
C ALA A 23 -3.47 8.86 0.33
N LYS A 24 -4.67 9.39 0.15
CA LYS A 24 -5.63 9.58 1.26
C LYS A 24 -6.65 8.45 1.36
N SER A 25 -6.73 7.55 0.38
CA SER A 25 -7.71 6.46 0.34
C SER A 25 -7.13 5.18 -0.27
N VAL A 26 -7.78 4.04 -0.02
CA VAL A 26 -7.35 2.73 -0.55
C VAL A 26 -7.23 2.72 -2.08
N PRO A 27 -8.15 3.30 -2.86
CA PRO A 27 -8.02 3.35 -4.32
C PRO A 27 -6.91 4.27 -4.83
N GLU A 28 -6.59 5.34 -4.12
CA GLU A 28 -5.40 6.15 -4.42
C GLU A 28 -4.12 5.35 -4.13
N LEU A 29 -4.07 4.61 -3.02
CA LEU A 29 -2.96 3.70 -2.73
C LEU A 29 -2.83 2.63 -3.82
N SER A 30 -3.94 2.04 -4.27
CA SER A 30 -3.97 1.08 -5.39
C SER A 30 -3.42 1.71 -6.67
N SER A 31 -3.81 2.96 -6.96
CA SER A 31 -3.33 3.70 -8.12
C SER A 31 -1.81 3.93 -8.07
N LEU A 32 -1.27 4.29 -6.90
CA LEU A 32 0.18 4.40 -6.70
C LEU A 32 0.89 3.06 -6.85
N ILE A 33 0.37 1.98 -6.27
CA ILE A 33 0.96 0.62 -6.40
C ILE A 33 0.98 0.17 -7.86
N LYS A 34 -0.04 0.54 -8.65
CA LYS A 34 -0.13 0.19 -10.07
C LYS A 34 0.98 0.83 -10.91
N THR A 35 1.33 2.09 -10.64
CA THR A 35 2.21 2.88 -11.51
C THR A 35 3.61 3.14 -10.96
N ALA A 36 3.83 3.08 -9.65
CA ALA A 36 5.13 3.36 -9.03
C ALA A 36 6.23 2.38 -9.49
N PRO A 37 7.53 2.78 -9.38
CA PRO A 37 8.64 1.85 -9.53
C PRO A 37 8.51 0.62 -8.62
N LEU A 38 8.90 -0.55 -9.12
CA LEU A 38 8.79 -1.81 -8.36
C LEU A 38 9.55 -1.76 -7.03
N ASP A 39 10.72 -1.12 -7.02
CA ASP A 39 11.54 -0.99 -5.81
C ASP A 39 10.84 -0.24 -4.68
N ALA A 40 10.02 0.77 -5.01
CA ALA A 40 9.22 1.48 -4.01
C ALA A 40 8.07 0.61 -3.48
N VAL A 41 7.42 -0.17 -4.36
CA VAL A 41 6.39 -1.15 -3.94
C VAL A 41 7.02 -2.18 -3.00
N LEU A 42 8.20 -2.71 -3.34
CA LEU A 42 8.92 -3.67 -2.53
C LEU A 42 9.38 -3.09 -1.20
N TYR A 43 9.88 -1.85 -1.21
CA TYR A 43 10.27 -1.15 0.01
C TYR A 43 9.12 -1.09 1.02
N HIS A 44 7.94 -0.68 0.57
CA HIS A 44 6.77 -0.61 1.46
C HIS A 44 6.20 -1.97 1.84
N ALA A 45 6.26 -2.96 0.95
CA ALA A 45 5.85 -4.34 1.26
C ALA A 45 6.78 -4.99 2.30
N LYS A 46 8.09 -4.97 2.06
CA LYS A 46 9.13 -5.55 2.95
C LYS A 46 9.18 -4.83 4.29
N GLY A 47 8.96 -3.52 4.32
CA GLY A 47 8.86 -2.74 5.56
C GLY A 47 7.53 -2.88 6.30
N GLY A 48 6.55 -3.61 5.77
CA GLY A 48 5.24 -3.77 6.40
C GLY A 48 4.44 -2.46 6.52
N HIS A 49 4.75 -1.44 5.71
CA HIS A 49 4.23 -0.08 5.88
C HIS A 49 2.73 0.04 5.59
N TYR A 50 2.17 -0.84 4.75
CA TYR A 50 0.76 -0.79 4.36
C TYR A 50 -0.19 -1.09 5.53
N ALA A 51 0.12 -2.08 6.36
CA ALA A 51 -0.80 -2.59 7.37
C ALA A 51 -1.13 -1.55 8.46
N PRO A 52 -0.16 -0.80 9.04
CA PRO A 52 -0.48 0.25 10.01
C PRO A 52 -1.43 1.32 9.45
N TRP A 53 -1.23 1.74 8.20
CA TRP A 53 -2.07 2.76 7.57
C TRP A 53 -3.48 2.24 7.25
N LEU A 54 -3.59 1.00 6.77
CA LEU A 54 -4.88 0.36 6.51
C LEU A 54 -5.66 0.08 7.82
N ASN A 55 -4.97 -0.26 8.90
CA ASN A 55 -5.58 -0.37 10.23
C ASN A 55 -6.18 0.96 10.69
N MET A 56 -5.47 2.08 10.49
CA MET A 56 -6.00 3.42 10.80
C MET A 56 -7.29 3.72 10.01
N LEU A 57 -7.41 3.25 8.76
CA LEU A 57 -8.62 3.37 7.96
C LEU A 57 -9.73 2.37 8.32
N GLN A 58 -9.48 1.49 9.29
CA GLN A 58 -10.37 0.39 9.70
C GLN A 58 -10.63 -0.60 8.57
N GLU A 59 -9.60 -0.93 7.79
CA GLU A 59 -9.65 -1.89 6.67
C GLU A 59 -9.10 -3.27 7.08
N SER A 60 -9.64 -3.82 8.18
CA SER A 60 -9.16 -5.08 8.78
C SER A 60 -9.16 -6.26 7.80
N ALA A 61 -10.19 -6.38 6.96
CA ALA A 61 -10.27 -7.43 5.95
C ALA A 61 -9.14 -7.36 4.91
N ILE A 62 -8.65 -6.16 4.58
CA ILE A 62 -7.50 -5.98 3.69
C ILE A 62 -6.22 -6.36 4.43
N VAL A 63 -6.07 -5.92 5.68
CA VAL A 63 -4.88 -6.23 6.50
C VAL A 63 -4.70 -7.73 6.68
N GLU A 64 -5.77 -8.48 6.96
CA GLU A 64 -5.69 -9.95 7.06
C GLU A 64 -5.25 -10.60 5.74
N LYS A 65 -5.74 -10.10 4.59
CA LYS A 65 -5.25 -10.56 3.28
C LYS A 65 -3.75 -10.28 3.12
N LEU A 66 -3.29 -9.08 3.48
CA LEU A 66 -1.87 -8.70 3.35
C LEU A 66 -0.93 -9.59 4.17
N LYS A 67 -1.33 -10.03 5.36
CA LYS A 67 -0.53 -10.93 6.21
C LYS A 67 -0.20 -12.27 5.55
N SER A 68 -1.05 -12.73 4.62
CA SER A 68 -0.86 -13.98 3.91
C SER A 68 -0.03 -13.86 2.62
N ILE A 69 0.27 -12.64 2.18
CA ILE A 69 1.03 -12.42 0.94
C ILE A 69 2.48 -12.82 1.13
N GLN A 70 2.95 -13.72 0.28
CA GLN A 70 4.38 -13.99 0.14
C GLN A 70 5.04 -12.84 -0.64
N ILE A 71 6.08 -12.26 -0.06
CA ILE A 71 6.83 -11.20 -0.72
C ILE A 71 7.78 -11.82 -1.76
N ASN A 72 7.44 -11.64 -3.02
CA ASN A 72 8.26 -12.05 -4.15
C ASN A 72 8.37 -10.87 -5.12
N ASP A 73 9.60 -10.50 -5.47
CA ASP A 73 9.90 -9.32 -6.29
C ASP A 73 9.16 -9.32 -7.64
N LYS A 74 8.87 -10.49 -8.22
CA LYS A 74 8.16 -10.61 -9.51
C LYS A 74 6.64 -10.48 -9.39
N THR A 75 6.05 -10.84 -8.25
CA THR A 75 4.58 -10.99 -8.12
C THR A 75 3.94 -10.04 -7.12
N ILE A 76 4.74 -9.35 -6.29
CA ILE A 76 4.25 -8.55 -5.17
C ILE A 76 3.23 -7.49 -5.61
N ARG A 77 3.46 -6.80 -6.74
CA ARG A 77 2.55 -5.76 -7.22
C ARG A 77 1.15 -6.32 -7.48
N VAL A 78 1.10 -7.45 -8.18
CA VAL A 78 -0.18 -8.09 -8.52
C VAL A 78 -0.85 -8.65 -7.27
N ALA A 79 -0.10 -9.23 -6.34
CA ALA A 79 -0.62 -9.73 -5.07
C ALA A 79 -1.26 -8.61 -4.23
N LEU A 80 -0.57 -7.46 -4.11
CA LEU A 80 -1.09 -6.28 -3.41
C LEU A 80 -2.38 -5.77 -4.07
N LEU A 81 -2.39 -5.55 -5.38
CA LEU A 81 -3.58 -5.05 -6.09
C LEU A 81 -4.79 -5.98 -5.92
N ARG A 82 -4.58 -7.31 -5.93
CA ARG A 82 -5.64 -8.29 -5.66
C ARG A 82 -6.19 -8.18 -4.23
N ALA A 83 -5.33 -7.92 -3.25
CA ALA A 83 -5.76 -7.71 -1.87
C ALA A 83 -6.60 -6.43 -1.71
N LEU A 84 -6.24 -5.37 -2.45
CA LEU A 84 -6.90 -4.06 -2.40
C LEU A 84 -8.22 -3.97 -3.20
N HIS A 85 -8.41 -4.79 -4.24
CA HIS A 85 -9.60 -4.72 -5.13
C HIS A 85 -10.80 -5.57 -4.67
N ARG A 86 -10.79 -6.15 -3.47
CA ARG A 86 -11.85 -7.04 -2.96
C ARG A 86 -12.59 -6.51 -1.73
N VAL A 87 -12.97 -5.23 -1.75
CA VAL A 87 -13.94 -4.63 -0.83
C VAL A 87 -14.99 -3.86 -1.61
#